data_AF-S3B508-F1
#
_entry.id   AF-S3B508-F1
#
_cell.length_a   1.000
_cell.length_b   1.000
_cell.length_c   1.000
_cell.angle_alpha   90.00
_cell.angle_beta   90.00
_cell.angle_gamma   90.00
#
_symmetry.space_group_name_H-M   'P 1'
#
loop_
_entity.id
_entity.type
_entity.pdbx_description
1 polymer ?
#
loop_
_entity_poly.entity_id
_entity_poly.type
_entity_poly.pdbx_seq_one_letter_code
_entity_poly.pdbx_strand_id
1 'polypeptide(L)' 'MDTAKLELAAKRHREAEEIYNAAAADLKTEALALLRDTDDPDAPATVARITGWNAEEIDRLRSTAETDPDLPH' A
#
# COMPACT_ATOMS: atom_id res chain seq x y z
N MET A 1 -3.82 -37.77 7.71
CA MET A 1 -3.94 -36.32 7.48
C MET A 1 -3.66 -36.07 6.02
N ASP A 2 -4.58 -35.44 5.29
CA ASP A 2 -4.45 -35.23 3.85
C ASP A 2 -3.60 -33.98 3.60
N THR A 3 -2.30 -34.17 3.36
CA THR A 3 -1.35 -33.08 3.18
C THR A 3 -1.55 -32.36 1.85
N ALA A 4 -2.14 -33.00 0.84
CA ALA A 4 -2.42 -32.39 -0.45
C ALA A 4 -3.43 -31.23 -0.34
N LYS A 5 -4.44 -31.38 0.53
CA LYS A 5 -5.37 -30.27 0.84
C LYS A 5 -4.69 -29.10 1.53
N LEU A 6 -3.72 -29.38 2.42
CA LEU A 6 -2.95 -28.35 3.10
C LEU A 6 -2.02 -27.61 2.13
N GLU A 7 -1.32 -28.33 1.25
CA GLU A 7 -0.45 -27.74 0.23
C GLU A 7 -1.24 -26.84 -0.74
N LEU A 8 -2.43 -27.29 -1.17
CA LEU A 8 -3.30 -26.48 -2.02
C LEU A 8 -3.80 -25.22 -1.31
N ALA A 9 -4.17 -25.32 -0.03
CA ALA A 9 -4.59 -24.17 0.76
C ALA A 9 -3.43 -23.17 0.95
N ALA A 10 -2.22 -23.66 1.26
CA ALA A 10 -1.03 -22.84 1.40
C ALA A 10 -0.66 -22.12 0.09
N LYS A 11 -0.78 -22.81 -1.06
CA LYS A 11 -0.56 -22.18 -2.37
C LYS A 11 -1.52 -21.02 -2.61
N ARG A 12 -2.84 -21.25 -2.44
CA ARG A 12 -3.86 -20.21 -2.63
C ARG A 12 -3.68 -19.02 -1.70
N HIS A 13 -3.25 -19.28 -0.46
CA HIS A 13 -2.93 -18.22 0.48
C HIS A 13 -1.81 -17.33 -0.04
N ARG A 14 -0.69 -17.93 -0.50
CA ARG A 14 0.44 -17.17 -1.05
C ARG A 14 0.06 -16.38 -2.30
N GLU A 15 -0.70 -16.97 -3.21
CA GLU A 15 -1.18 -16.28 -4.42
C GLU A 15 -2.07 -15.07 -4.05
N ALA A 16 -2.96 -15.22 -3.08
CA ALA A 16 -3.78 -14.11 -2.60
C ALA A 16 -2.95 -13.03 -1.89
N GLU A 17 -1.95 -13.43 -1.12
CA GLU A 17 -1.03 -12.54 -0.43
C GLU A 17 -0.18 -11.73 -1.42
N GLU A 18 0.32 -12.36 -2.48
CA GLU A 18 1.05 -11.69 -3.57
C GLU A 18 0.17 -10.64 -4.28
N ILE A 19 -1.07 -11.01 -4.63
CA ILE A 19 -2.01 -10.09 -5.27
C ILE A 19 -2.37 -8.93 -4.33
N TYR A 20 -2.61 -9.21 -3.05
CA TYR A 20 -2.89 -8.19 -2.05
C TYR A 20 -1.71 -7.22 -1.90
N ASN A 21 -0.49 -7.75 -1.80
CA ASN A 21 0.72 -6.94 -1.65
C ASN A 21 0.96 -6.06 -2.89
N ALA A 22 0.73 -6.58 -4.10
CA ALA A 22 0.81 -5.79 -5.34
C ALA A 22 -0.21 -4.64 -5.33
N ALA A 23 -1.49 -4.93 -5.05
CA ALA A 23 -2.53 -3.90 -4.96
C ALA A 23 -2.25 -2.86 -3.87
N ALA A 24 -1.70 -3.30 -2.73
CA ALA A 24 -1.31 -2.40 -1.65
C ALA A 24 -0.11 -1.51 -2.03
N ALA A 25 0.83 -2.02 -2.84
CA ALA A 25 1.92 -1.22 -3.37
C ALA A 25 1.42 -0.16 -4.35
N ASP A 26 0.55 -0.54 -5.29
CA ASP A 26 -0.06 0.40 -6.25
C ASP A 26 -0.80 1.52 -5.53
N LEU A 27 -1.62 1.18 -4.52
CA LEU A 27 -2.34 2.17 -3.71
C LEU A 27 -1.41 3.15 -3.00
N LYS A 28 -0.28 2.66 -2.47
CA LYS A 28 0.73 3.51 -1.81
C LYS A 28 1.42 4.43 -2.80
N THR A 29 1.75 3.96 -4.00
CA THR A 29 2.37 4.75 -5.06
C THR A 29 1.46 5.92 -5.46
N GLU A 30 0.19 5.65 -5.75
CA GLU A 30 -0.78 6.69 -6.12
C GLU A 30 -1.03 7.68 -4.97
N ALA A 31 -1.15 7.18 -3.74
CA ALA A 31 -1.30 8.04 -2.56
C ALA A 31 -0.07 8.94 -2.35
N LEU A 32 1.15 8.41 -2.55
CA LEU A 32 2.37 9.20 -2.47
C LEU A 32 2.48 10.24 -3.57
N ALA A 33 2.09 9.89 -4.80
CA ALA A 33 2.06 10.84 -5.91
C ALA A 33 1.14 12.01 -5.58
N LEU A 34 -0.06 11.75 -5.04
CA LEU A 34 -0.99 12.79 -4.62
C LEU A 34 -0.46 13.63 -3.45
N LEU A 35 0.19 13.00 -2.46
CA LEU A 35 0.76 13.72 -1.31
C LEU A 35 1.99 14.57 -1.66
N ARG A 36 2.69 14.22 -2.75
CA ARG A 36 3.85 14.96 -3.27
C ARG A 36 3.43 16.15 -4.14
N ASP A 37 2.17 16.22 -4.56
CA ASP A 37 1.64 17.36 -5.29
C ASP A 37 1.60 18.58 -4.36
N THR A 38 2.56 19.48 -4.53
CA THR A 38 2.77 20.63 -3.64
C THR A 38 1.71 21.72 -3.79
N ASP A 39 0.87 21.62 -4.83
CA ASP A 39 -0.17 22.60 -5.13
C ASP A 39 -1.53 22.26 -4.50
N ASP A 40 -1.71 21.07 -3.90
CA ASP A 40 -2.95 20.66 -3.22
C ASP A 40 -2.78 20.57 -1.69
N PRO A 41 -3.16 21.61 -0.92
CA PRO A 41 -3.10 21.56 0.55
C PRO A 41 -4.11 20.56 1.16
N ASP A 42 -5.12 20.12 0.41
CA ASP A 42 -6.13 19.16 0.85
C ASP A 42 -5.78 17.70 0.48
N ALA A 43 -4.63 17.47 -0.18
CA ALA A 43 -4.17 16.13 -0.57
C ALA A 43 -4.18 15.10 0.58
N PRO A 44 -3.71 15.39 1.81
CA PRO A 44 -3.79 14.45 2.93
C PRO A 44 -5.23 14.07 3.32
N ALA A 45 -6.16 15.03 3.28
CA ALA A 45 -7.57 14.79 3.59
C ALA A 45 -8.22 13.94 2.48
N THR A 46 -7.84 14.18 1.22
CA THR A 46 -8.30 13.38 0.08
C THR A 46 -7.81 11.94 0.16
N VAL A 47 -6.52 11.73 0.47
CA VAL A 47 -5.96 10.37 0.67
C VAL A 47 -6.70 9.66 1.81
N ALA A 48 -6.85 10.28 2.97
CA ALA A 48 -7.56 9.70 4.10
C ALA A 48 -9.00 9.26 3.74
N ARG A 49 -9.71 10.10 2.97
CA ARG A 49 -11.08 9.81 2.53
C ARG A 49 -11.15 8.63 1.57
N ILE A 50 -10.19 8.48 0.66
CA ILE A 50 -10.18 7.42 -0.37
C ILE A 50 -9.70 6.10 0.22
N THR A 51 -8.61 6.12 0.98
CA THR A 51 -7.96 4.90 1.49
C THR A 51 -8.52 4.45 2.84
N GLY A 52 -9.19 5.35 3.57
CA GLY A 52 -9.60 5.14 4.95
C GLY A 52 -8.44 5.23 5.95
N TRP A 53 -7.24 5.63 5.50
CA TRP A 53 -6.08 5.76 6.38
C TRP A 53 -6.22 6.94 7.33
N ASN A 54 -5.66 6.77 8.51
CA ASN A 54 -5.54 7.84 9.49
C ASN A 54 -4.30 8.71 9.22
N ALA A 55 -4.19 9.83 9.94
CA ALA A 55 -3.09 10.77 9.77
C ALA A 55 -1.71 10.14 10.06
N GLU A 56 -1.59 9.21 11.02
CA GLU A 56 -0.33 8.54 11.34
C GLU A 56 0.14 7.60 10.22
N GLU A 57 -0.81 6.92 9.56
CA GLU A 57 -0.51 6.06 8.41
C GLU A 57 -0.03 6.88 7.20
N ILE A 58 -0.65 8.04 6.97
CA ILE A 58 -0.26 8.98 5.91
C ILE A 58 1.13 9.59 6.20
N ASP A 59 1.38 9.98 7.44
CA ASP A 59 2.67 10.54 7.85
C ASP A 59 3.80 9.51 7.70
N ARG A 60 3.56 8.28 8.16
CA ARG A 60 4.51 7.17 7.98
C ARG A 60 4.80 6.90 6.51
N LEU A 61 3.78 6.98 5.65
CA LEU A 61 3.95 6.78 4.21
C LEU A 61 4.89 7.86 3.62
N ARG A 62 4.70 9.13 4.00
CA ARG A 62 5.59 10.23 3.59
C ARG A 62 7.02 10.03 4.09
N SER A 63 7.21 9.74 5.37
CA SER A 63 8.56 9.53 5.95
C SER A 63 9.30 8.34 5.35
N THR A 64 8.57 7.26 5.03
CA THR A 64 9.17 6.07 4.38
C THR A 64 9.65 6.43 2.98
N ALA A 65 8.89 7.22 2.23
CA ALA A 65 9.27 7.65 0.88
C ALA A 65 10.42 8.69 0.85
N GLU A 66 10.70 9.36 1.96
CA GLU A 66 11.87 10.23 2.13
C GLU A 66 13.14 9.44 2.51
N THR A 67 12.97 8.26 3.10
CA THR A 67 14.08 7.42 3.57
C THR A 67 14.51 6.37 2.54
N ASP A 68 13.60 5.95 1.65
CA ASP A 68 13.84 4.90 0.66
C ASP A 68 13.57 5.42 -0.78
N PRO A 69 14.61 5.84 -1.53
CA PRO A 69 14.46 6.38 -2.88
C PRO A 69 14.23 5.32 -3.98
N ASP A 70 14.04 4.04 -3.63
CA ASP A 70 13.84 2.93 -4.58
C ASP A 70 12.34 2.60 -4.83
N LEU A 71 11.42 3.45 -4.35
CA LEU A 71 10.02 3.40 -4.78
C LEU A 71 9.91 4.08 -6.15
N PRO A 72 9.43 3.38 -7.20
CA PRO A 72 9.46 3.91 -8.57
C PRO A 72 8.72 5.26 -8.66
N HIS A 73 9.42 6.22 -9.28
CA HIS A 73 8.97 7.58 -9.60
C HIS A 73 7.94 7.61 -10.72
#